data_AF-A0A061J2Q6-F1
#
_entry.id   AF-A0A061J2Q6-F1
#
_cell.length_a   1.000
_cell.length_b   1.000
_cell.length_c   1.000
_cell.angle_alpha   90.00
_cell.angle_beta   90.00
_cell.angle_gamma   90.00
#
_symmetry.space_group_name_H-M   'P 1'
#
loop_
_entity.id
_entity.type
_entity.pdbx_description
1 polymer ?
#
loop_
_entity_poly.entity_id
_entity_poly.type
_entity_poly.pdbx_seq_one_letter_code
_entity_poly.pdbx_strand_id
1 'polypeptide(L)'
;MAGIHRGRLRLGAYPDKSFCGGLKNRLRYCTAQGDIRPDFSGEMVRCQRSDIVTKEKIGIIITELLPKAVQLHAERLLVRPVRGALTLPLFKLGTCTEFTVPAVHHVSGVVGADTILYAAAAPTHDGVVAWASPCVTLQDGRPAAGVLNLNPSFIASTRESIRAVAHEIAHALGFHNELMKRLGMITLLLGVRGKASTFVVSSNETRARAREHYGCNTAPGMELEDEGGKGTAHSHWERRNAKDELMNPLVGAGYYTALTLAMFEDMGYYKANFSMAEPMGWGYKAGCSLLQEKCLKNGITAHPEMFCSGSSRTPTCTSDRRALGTCVIMVHKNALPHEYRYFSQSNVGGNPEMLMDLCPFINPIKDARCADGAPAVMPGSRVGPQSFCLKGDSLQMILHGRIGDVCACTGDVP
;
A
#
# COMPACT_ATOMS: atom_id res chain seq x y z
N MET A 1 35.91 0.90 18.06
CA MET A 1 34.45 1.15 18.09
C MET A 1 33.75 -0.20 17.95
N ALA A 2 33.12 -0.72 19.00
CA ALA A 2 32.39 -1.98 18.91
C ALA A 2 31.20 -1.80 17.97
N GLY A 3 31.15 -2.56 16.87
CA GLY A 3 30.05 -2.51 15.91
C GLY A 3 28.72 -2.79 16.62
N ILE A 4 27.73 -1.93 16.41
CA ILE A 4 26.38 -2.14 16.93
C ILE A 4 25.78 -3.33 16.18
N HIS A 5 25.67 -4.49 16.85
CA HIS A 5 25.08 -5.68 16.26
C HIS A 5 23.60 -5.44 15.95
N ARG A 6 23.22 -5.45 14.68
CA ARG A 6 21.83 -5.40 14.21
C ARG A 6 21.41 -6.80 13.76
N GLY A 7 20.29 -7.27 14.31
CA GLY A 7 19.71 -8.57 13.98
C GLY A 7 18.46 -8.40 13.11
N ARG A 8 17.95 -9.53 12.59
CA ARG A 8 16.65 -9.56 11.89
C ARG A 8 15.54 -9.02 12.80
N LEU A 9 14.64 -8.19 12.26
CA LEU A 9 13.48 -7.71 13.02
C LEU A 9 12.63 -8.89 13.49
N ARG A 10 12.49 -9.04 14.81
CA ARG A 10 11.60 -10.02 15.43
C ARG A 10 10.27 -9.35 15.70
N LEU A 11 9.36 -9.43 14.73
CA LEU A 11 8.02 -8.90 14.86
C LEU A 11 7.07 -10.01 15.33
N GLY A 12 6.61 -9.88 16.58
CA GLY A 12 5.58 -10.75 17.12
C GLY A 12 4.21 -10.23 16.69
N ALA A 13 3.57 -10.88 15.72
CA ALA A 13 2.18 -10.62 15.40
C ALA A 13 1.29 -11.54 16.22
N TYR A 14 0.59 -10.97 17.18
CA TYR A 14 -0.37 -11.68 18.01
C TYR A 14 -1.76 -11.26 17.53
N PRO A 15 -2.63 -12.23 17.20
CA PRO A 15 -4.04 -11.92 17.12
C PRO A 15 -4.47 -11.38 18.48
N ASP A 16 -5.35 -10.39 18.50
CA ASP A 16 -5.97 -9.88 19.72
C ASP A 16 -6.44 -11.07 20.58
N LYS A 17 -6.39 -10.97 21.91
CA LYS A 17 -6.78 -12.11 22.77
C LYS A 17 -8.26 -12.52 22.63
N SER A 18 -9.10 -11.66 22.05
CA SER A 18 -10.44 -12.04 21.57
C SER A 18 -10.42 -12.98 20.35
N PHE A 19 -9.30 -12.98 19.61
CA PHE A 19 -9.03 -13.65 18.33
C PHE A 19 -8.16 -14.92 18.46
N CYS A 20 -7.25 -15.04 19.46
CA CYS A 20 -6.34 -16.19 19.62
C CYS A 20 -6.65 -17.09 20.85
N GLY A 21 -6.54 -18.42 20.69
CA GLY A 21 -6.87 -19.42 21.72
C GLY A 21 -8.34 -19.88 21.70
N GLY A 22 -8.97 -19.92 20.53
CA GLY A 22 -10.34 -20.40 20.35
C GLY A 22 -11.42 -19.37 20.64
N LEU A 23 -11.32 -18.15 20.09
CA LEU A 23 -12.47 -17.23 19.93
C LEU A 23 -13.26 -16.98 21.23
N LYS A 24 -12.57 -16.67 22.33
CA LYS A 24 -13.25 -16.56 23.63
C LYS A 24 -14.20 -15.37 23.73
N ASN A 25 -13.99 -14.29 22.95
CA ASN A 25 -14.86 -13.12 23.02
C ASN A 25 -15.55 -12.82 21.68
N ARG A 26 -16.63 -13.57 21.42
CA ARG A 26 -17.54 -13.41 20.26
C ARG A 26 -18.24 -12.05 20.18
N LEU A 27 -18.11 -11.20 21.20
CA LEU A 27 -18.66 -9.84 21.25
C LEU A 27 -17.75 -8.80 20.61
N ARG A 28 -16.56 -9.19 20.15
CA ARG A 28 -15.53 -8.28 19.62
C ARG A 28 -15.36 -8.35 18.11
N TYR A 29 -16.08 -9.24 17.43
CA TYR A 29 -16.07 -9.36 15.97
C TYR A 29 -17.43 -9.87 15.49
N CYS A 30 -17.73 -9.65 14.21
CA CYS A 30 -19.00 -10.02 13.60
C CYS A 30 -19.13 -11.55 13.44
N THR A 31 -20.13 -12.14 14.11
CA THR A 31 -20.42 -13.59 14.02
C THR A 31 -21.67 -13.90 13.21
N ALA A 32 -22.60 -12.95 13.13
CA ALA A 32 -23.83 -13.04 12.36
C ALA A 32 -24.19 -11.66 11.79
N GLN A 33 -24.96 -11.65 10.70
CA GLN A 33 -25.52 -10.41 10.16
C GLN A 33 -26.44 -9.77 11.21
N GLY A 34 -26.34 -8.45 11.38
CA GLY A 34 -27.12 -7.70 12.36
C GLY A 34 -26.50 -7.63 13.77
N ASP A 35 -25.43 -8.38 14.05
CA ASP A 35 -24.60 -8.18 15.24
C ASP A 35 -24.17 -6.70 15.34
N ILE A 36 -24.08 -6.17 16.58
CA ILE A 36 -23.46 -4.87 16.84
C ILE A 36 -22.10 -5.13 17.49
N ARG A 37 -21.03 -4.67 16.86
CA ARG A 37 -19.63 -4.96 17.25
C ARG A 37 -18.77 -3.70 17.11
N PRO A 38 -17.66 -3.59 17.86
CA PRO A 38 -16.74 -2.47 17.69
C PRO A 38 -16.08 -2.52 16.31
N ASP A 39 -15.82 -1.36 15.71
CA ASP A 39 -15.00 -1.21 14.51
C ASP A 39 -13.50 -1.03 14.82
N PHE A 40 -13.17 -1.05 16.12
CA PHE A 40 -11.84 -0.81 16.69
C PHE A 40 -11.29 0.61 16.44
N SER A 41 -12.11 1.53 15.94
CA SER A 41 -11.79 2.96 15.78
C SER A 41 -12.41 3.83 16.90
N GLY A 42 -13.29 3.24 17.71
CA GLY A 42 -14.01 3.88 18.81
C GLY A 42 -15.53 3.87 18.63
N GLU A 43 -16.03 3.26 17.56
CA GLU A 43 -17.44 3.20 17.23
C GLU A 43 -17.99 1.77 17.26
N MET A 44 -19.32 1.66 17.30
CA MET A 44 -20.04 0.39 17.21
C MET A 44 -20.77 0.33 15.87
N VAL A 45 -20.57 -0.76 15.14
CA VAL A 45 -21.08 -0.95 13.78
C VAL A 45 -22.02 -2.16 13.71
N ARG A 46 -23.06 -2.04 12.87
CA ARG A 46 -23.98 -3.13 12.57
C ARG A 46 -23.40 -3.99 11.45
N CYS A 47 -23.08 -5.23 11.77
CA CYS A 47 -22.43 -6.20 10.88
C CYS A 47 -23.30 -6.55 9.67
N GLN A 48 -22.70 -6.46 8.48
CA GLN A 48 -23.23 -6.98 7.22
C GLN A 48 -22.77 -8.44 7.00
N ARG A 49 -23.26 -9.07 5.93
CA ARG A 49 -22.83 -10.44 5.57
C ARG A 49 -21.34 -10.51 5.23
N SER A 50 -20.83 -9.51 4.53
CA SER A 50 -19.41 -9.37 4.17
C SER A 50 -18.49 -9.31 5.39
N ASP A 51 -19.03 -8.83 6.52
CA ASP A 51 -18.29 -8.53 7.73
C ASP A 51 -18.11 -9.75 8.63
N ILE A 52 -18.84 -10.83 8.38
CA ILE A 52 -18.79 -12.03 9.19
C ILE A 52 -17.38 -12.63 9.12
N VAL A 53 -16.77 -12.82 10.29
CA VAL A 53 -15.45 -13.43 10.45
C VAL A 53 -15.64 -14.93 10.68
N THR A 54 -15.51 -15.70 9.61
CA THR A 54 -15.64 -17.16 9.63
C THR A 54 -14.37 -17.84 10.17
N LYS A 55 -14.48 -19.11 10.55
CA LYS A 55 -13.30 -19.93 10.91
C LYS A 55 -12.26 -19.98 9.79
N GLU A 56 -12.72 -20.01 8.53
CA GLU A 56 -11.86 -19.97 7.35
C GLU A 56 -11.08 -18.66 7.26
N LYS A 57 -11.75 -17.50 7.39
CA LYS A 57 -11.09 -16.19 7.41
C LYS A 57 -10.07 -16.07 8.53
N ILE A 58 -10.37 -16.61 9.72
CA ILE A 58 -9.43 -16.65 10.85
C ILE A 58 -8.21 -17.51 10.50
N GLY A 59 -8.43 -18.68 9.89
CA GLY A 59 -7.35 -19.52 9.37
C GLY A 59 -6.45 -18.73 8.44
N ILE A 60 -7.02 -18.09 7.42
CA ILE A 60 -6.30 -17.25 6.44
C ILE A 60 -5.49 -16.14 7.13
N ILE A 61 -6.05 -15.44 8.11
CA ILE A 61 -5.33 -14.40 8.85
C ILE A 61 -4.08 -14.97 9.53
N ILE A 62 -4.26 -16.06 10.28
CA ILE A 62 -3.23 -16.60 11.19
C ILE A 62 -2.15 -17.37 10.41
N THR A 63 -2.52 -18.10 9.36
CA THR A 63 -1.60 -19.00 8.65
C THR A 63 -1.01 -18.38 7.38
N GLU A 64 -1.70 -17.41 6.77
CA GLU A 64 -1.30 -16.83 5.49
C GLU A 64 -0.95 -15.34 5.60
N LEU A 65 -1.92 -14.49 5.96
CA LEU A 65 -1.78 -13.04 5.86
C LEU A 65 -0.72 -12.49 6.81
N LEU A 66 -0.89 -12.71 8.13
CA LEU A 66 0.05 -12.16 9.11
C LEU A 66 1.45 -12.75 8.91
N PRO A 67 1.67 -14.07 8.84
CA PRO A 67 3.02 -14.61 8.70
C PRO A 67 3.74 -14.09 7.46
N LYS A 68 3.09 -14.07 6.29
CA LYS A 68 3.72 -13.60 5.04
C LYS A 68 3.97 -12.09 5.05
N ALA A 69 3.06 -11.28 5.59
CA ALA A 69 3.26 -9.85 5.71
C ALA A 69 4.39 -9.50 6.70
N VAL A 70 4.42 -10.17 7.87
CA VAL A 70 5.53 -10.08 8.83
C VAL A 70 6.85 -10.47 8.16
N GLN A 71 6.84 -11.55 7.38
CA GLN A 71 8.03 -12.05 6.70
C GLN A 71 8.60 -10.98 5.75
N LEU A 72 7.76 -10.29 4.98
CA LEU A 72 8.19 -9.22 4.07
C LEU A 72 9.03 -8.15 4.79
N HIS A 73 8.62 -7.68 5.97
CA HIS A 73 9.39 -6.72 6.77
C HIS A 73 10.61 -7.37 7.43
N ALA A 74 10.45 -8.55 8.02
CA ALA A 74 11.53 -9.19 8.77
C ALA A 74 12.72 -9.56 7.87
N GLU A 75 12.52 -9.88 6.59
CA GLU A 75 13.61 -10.13 5.62
C GLU A 75 14.37 -8.86 5.21
N ARG A 76 13.69 -7.73 5.31
CA ARG A 76 14.11 -6.45 4.72
C ARG A 76 14.61 -5.45 5.74
N LEU A 77 14.22 -5.57 7.00
CA LEU A 77 14.55 -4.64 8.06
C LEU A 77 15.33 -5.35 9.17
N LEU A 78 16.54 -4.85 9.42
CA LEU A 78 17.36 -5.22 10.57
C LEU A 78 17.22 -4.14 11.65
N VAL A 79 17.30 -4.54 12.91
CA VAL A 79 17.13 -3.65 14.06
C VAL A 79 18.20 -3.87 15.11
N ARG A 80 18.45 -2.85 15.93
CA ARG A 80 19.07 -3.06 17.24
C ARG A 80 18.06 -3.81 18.12
N PRO A 81 18.34 -5.04 18.56
CA PRO A 81 17.34 -5.82 19.28
C PRO A 81 16.95 -5.18 20.62
N VAL A 82 15.68 -5.30 21.00
CA VAL A 82 15.24 -4.98 22.36
C VAL A 82 15.91 -5.95 23.33
N ARG A 83 16.50 -5.41 24.40
CA ARG A 83 17.13 -6.19 25.47
C ARG A 83 16.09 -6.48 26.55
N GLY A 84 16.03 -7.74 27.00
CA GLY A 84 15.07 -8.18 28.01
C GLY A 84 13.66 -8.34 27.46
N ALA A 85 12.66 -8.13 28.32
CA ALA A 85 11.25 -8.24 27.97
C ALA A 85 10.69 -6.87 27.55
N LEU A 86 9.96 -6.84 26.44
CA LEU A 86 9.20 -5.68 26.00
C LEU A 86 7.88 -5.63 26.79
N THR A 87 7.80 -4.73 27.75
CA THR A 87 6.58 -4.48 28.54
C THR A 87 5.75 -3.38 27.91
N LEU A 88 4.42 -3.55 27.92
CA LEU A 88 3.49 -2.59 27.35
C LEU A 88 2.76 -1.81 28.44
N PRO A 89 2.64 -0.47 28.32
CA PRO A 89 1.83 0.31 29.23
C PRO A 89 0.35 -0.07 29.10
N LEU A 90 -0.45 0.25 30.12
CA LEU A 90 -1.89 0.26 29.99
C LEU A 90 -2.28 1.42 29.06
N PHE A 91 -2.94 1.11 27.96
CA PHE A 91 -3.48 2.13 27.06
C PHE A 91 -4.64 2.84 27.76
N LYS A 92 -4.60 4.18 27.80
CA LYS A 92 -5.62 4.99 28.47
C LYS A 92 -6.46 5.83 27.51
N LEU A 93 -5.96 6.08 26.29
CA LEU A 93 -6.56 6.97 25.32
C LEU A 93 -6.30 6.48 23.90
N GLY A 94 -7.19 6.88 22.99
CA GLY A 94 -7.07 6.64 21.55
C GLY A 94 -7.31 5.19 21.14
N THR A 95 -7.21 4.95 19.85
CA THR A 95 -7.54 3.68 19.18
C THR A 95 -6.86 2.43 19.79
N CYS A 96 -5.69 2.60 20.42
CA CYS A 96 -4.99 1.51 21.10
C CYS A 96 -5.77 0.91 22.28
N THR A 97 -6.68 1.66 22.91
CA THR A 97 -7.55 1.14 23.99
C THR A 97 -8.56 0.14 23.48
N GLU A 98 -8.85 0.18 22.18
CA GLU A 98 -9.79 -0.73 21.55
C GLU A 98 -9.21 -2.13 21.38
N PHE A 99 -7.98 -2.43 21.77
CA PHE A 99 -7.34 -3.74 21.63
C PHE A 99 -7.08 -4.42 22.99
N THR A 100 -7.33 -5.72 23.04
CA THR A 100 -7.14 -6.56 24.22
C THR A 100 -5.70 -7.04 24.29
N VAL A 101 -4.90 -6.38 25.12
CA VAL A 101 -3.54 -6.80 25.41
C VAL A 101 -3.51 -7.87 26.52
N PRO A 102 -2.75 -8.97 26.36
CA PRO A 102 -2.51 -9.93 27.43
C PRO A 102 -1.98 -9.27 28.71
N ALA A 103 -2.60 -9.57 29.86
CA ALA A 103 -2.10 -9.11 31.17
C ALA A 103 -0.60 -9.38 31.38
N VAL A 104 -0.11 -10.55 30.93
CA VAL A 104 1.32 -10.90 30.96
C VAL A 104 2.21 -9.94 30.15
N HIS A 105 1.72 -9.34 29.05
CA HIS A 105 2.51 -8.38 28.28
C HIS A 105 2.63 -7.01 29.00
N HIS A 106 1.74 -6.71 29.95
CA HIS A 106 1.86 -5.53 30.82
C HIS A 106 2.78 -5.77 32.02
N VAL A 107 2.80 -6.99 32.55
CA VAL A 107 3.51 -7.31 33.81
C VAL A 107 4.91 -7.83 33.53
N SER A 108 5.02 -9.01 32.89
CA SER A 108 6.30 -9.66 32.62
C SER A 108 6.90 -9.27 31.26
N GLY A 109 6.07 -8.72 30.36
CA GLY A 109 6.46 -8.36 29.00
C GLY A 109 6.67 -9.57 28.09
N VAL A 110 7.10 -9.30 26.85
CA VAL A 110 7.40 -10.31 25.83
C VAL A 110 8.91 -10.36 25.60
N VAL A 111 9.51 -11.52 25.83
CA VAL A 111 10.93 -11.75 25.55
C VAL A 111 11.10 -12.14 24.08
N GLY A 112 12.17 -11.66 23.45
CA GLY A 112 12.53 -12.07 22.09
C GLY A 112 11.75 -11.35 20.98
N ALA A 113 10.97 -10.31 21.31
CA ALA A 113 10.30 -9.45 20.34
C ALA A 113 10.94 -8.06 20.30
N ASP A 114 11.08 -7.49 19.11
CA ASP A 114 11.54 -6.11 18.89
C ASP A 114 10.38 -5.15 18.65
N THR A 115 9.31 -5.68 18.04
CA THR A 115 8.02 -5.01 17.85
C THR A 115 6.89 -6.01 18.06
N ILE A 116 5.80 -5.59 18.70
CA ILE A 116 4.59 -6.39 18.92
C ILE A 116 3.42 -5.78 18.14
N LEU A 117 2.72 -6.59 17.35
CA LEU A 117 1.52 -6.17 16.64
C LEU A 117 0.30 -6.91 17.19
N TYR A 118 -0.78 -6.18 17.47
CA TYR A 118 -2.08 -6.74 17.84
C TYR A 118 -3.04 -6.66 16.68
N ALA A 119 -3.43 -7.80 16.12
CA ALA A 119 -4.30 -7.87 14.96
C ALA A 119 -5.76 -8.18 15.34
N ALA A 120 -6.70 -7.43 14.80
CA ALA A 120 -8.14 -7.65 14.87
C ALA A 120 -8.74 -7.76 13.46
N ALA A 121 -10.00 -8.20 13.38
CA ALA A 121 -10.78 -8.14 12.16
C ALA A 121 -12.20 -7.65 12.47
N ALA A 122 -12.51 -6.45 11.99
CA ALA A 122 -13.77 -5.77 12.19
C ALA A 122 -14.10 -4.88 10.98
N PRO A 123 -15.39 -4.56 10.76
CA PRO A 123 -15.78 -3.70 9.66
C PRO A 123 -15.04 -2.38 9.67
N THR A 124 -14.81 -1.83 8.50
CA THR A 124 -14.26 -0.49 8.29
C THR A 124 -15.18 0.29 7.36
N HIS A 125 -15.03 1.61 7.33
CA HIS A 125 -15.86 2.50 6.51
C HIS A 125 -15.15 2.87 5.20
N ASP A 126 -15.90 3.43 4.25
CA ASP A 126 -15.39 4.07 3.03
C ASP A 126 -14.43 3.23 2.16
N GLY A 127 -14.58 1.90 2.18
CA GLY A 127 -13.77 0.99 1.36
C GLY A 127 -12.34 0.76 1.88
N VAL A 128 -12.01 1.25 3.08
CA VAL A 128 -10.73 1.01 3.74
C VAL A 128 -10.53 -0.50 3.93
N VAL A 129 -9.47 -1.08 3.38
CA VAL A 129 -9.27 -2.55 3.42
C VAL A 129 -8.69 -3.04 4.74
N ALA A 130 -7.89 -2.20 5.39
CA ALA A 130 -7.28 -2.42 6.68
C ALA A 130 -6.77 -1.06 7.20
N TRP A 131 -6.41 -0.99 8.47
CA TRP A 131 -5.70 0.15 9.02
C TRP A 131 -4.80 -0.31 10.16
N ALA A 132 -3.70 0.41 10.38
CA ALA A 132 -2.82 0.18 11.52
C ALA A 132 -2.26 1.47 12.10
N SER A 133 -1.80 1.37 13.35
CA SER A 133 -1.24 2.52 14.06
C SER A 133 -0.20 2.10 15.10
N PRO A 134 0.88 2.87 15.27
CA PRO A 134 1.80 2.67 16.39
C PRO A 134 1.12 3.07 17.71
N CYS A 135 1.29 2.24 18.73
CA CYS A 135 0.73 2.44 20.07
C CYS A 135 1.79 2.68 21.15
N VAL A 136 2.99 2.14 20.97
CA VAL A 136 4.10 2.29 21.92
C VAL A 136 5.36 2.64 21.18
N THR A 137 6.10 3.61 21.71
CA THR A 137 7.44 3.95 21.26
C THR A 137 8.44 3.67 22.38
N LEU A 138 9.65 3.23 22.01
CA LEU A 138 10.77 3.10 22.93
C LEU A 138 11.32 4.49 23.29
N GLN A 139 12.23 4.54 24.26
CA GLN A 139 12.90 5.80 24.67
C GLN A 139 13.66 6.48 23.54
N ASP A 140 14.18 5.71 22.58
CA ASP A 140 14.84 6.24 21.38
C ASP A 140 13.85 6.73 20.31
N GLY A 141 12.54 6.62 20.55
CA GLY A 141 11.47 7.02 19.64
C GLY A 141 11.01 5.91 18.68
N ARG A 142 11.66 4.74 18.67
CA ARG A 142 11.30 3.65 17.76
C ARG A 142 9.94 3.03 18.10
N PRO A 143 9.03 2.82 17.14
CA PRO A 143 7.81 2.05 17.36
C PRO A 143 8.10 0.62 17.85
N ALA A 144 7.52 0.28 19.00
CA ALA A 144 7.73 -0.98 19.71
C ALA A 144 6.46 -1.82 19.79
N ALA A 145 5.29 -1.19 19.70
CA ALA A 145 4.05 -1.92 19.52
C ALA A 145 3.05 -1.12 18.69
N GLY A 146 2.18 -1.84 18.00
CA GLY A 146 1.11 -1.27 17.21
C GLY A 146 -0.10 -2.18 17.17
N VAL A 147 -1.15 -1.67 16.56
CA VAL A 147 -2.41 -2.36 16.33
C VAL A 147 -2.70 -2.40 14.83
N LEU A 148 -3.46 -3.41 14.41
CA LEU A 148 -3.87 -3.65 13.03
C LEU A 148 -5.32 -4.13 13.05
N ASN A 149 -6.20 -3.52 12.25
CA ASN A 149 -7.53 -4.05 11.99
C ASN A 149 -7.68 -4.40 10.50
N LEU A 150 -8.20 -5.59 10.21
CA LEU A 150 -8.44 -6.09 8.86
C LEU A 150 -9.93 -6.08 8.54
N ASN A 151 -10.35 -5.44 7.45
CA ASN A 151 -11.74 -5.51 7.02
C ASN A 151 -12.07 -6.96 6.61
N PRO A 152 -13.08 -7.62 7.21
CA PRO A 152 -13.39 -9.01 6.90
C PRO A 152 -13.76 -9.28 5.44
N SER A 153 -14.26 -8.29 4.70
CA SER A 153 -14.58 -8.40 3.27
C SER A 153 -13.34 -8.55 2.38
N PHE A 154 -12.16 -8.18 2.88
CA PHE A 154 -10.90 -8.19 2.14
C PHE A 154 -9.96 -9.35 2.54
N ILE A 155 -10.37 -10.18 3.51
CA ILE A 155 -9.60 -11.35 3.93
C ILE A 155 -9.67 -12.42 2.84
N ALA A 156 -8.58 -12.60 2.13
CA ALA A 156 -8.37 -13.65 1.15
C ALA A 156 -6.90 -14.07 1.13
N SER A 157 -6.60 -15.30 0.71
CA SER A 157 -5.22 -15.77 0.56
C SER A 157 -4.59 -15.31 -0.77
N THR A 158 -4.71 -14.02 -1.09
CA THR A 158 -4.19 -13.42 -2.32
C THR A 158 -2.94 -12.60 -2.04
N ARG A 159 -2.15 -12.31 -3.08
CA ARG A 159 -0.97 -11.47 -2.94
C ARG A 159 -1.35 -10.04 -2.55
N GLU A 160 -2.44 -9.53 -3.10
CA GLU A 160 -2.98 -8.20 -2.84
C GLU A 160 -3.34 -8.04 -1.36
N SER A 161 -4.03 -9.04 -0.78
CA SER A 161 -4.34 -9.04 0.66
C SER A 161 -3.08 -9.07 1.51
N ILE A 162 -2.08 -9.89 1.16
CA ILE A 162 -0.79 -9.93 1.87
C ILE A 162 -0.07 -8.58 1.79
N ARG A 163 -0.08 -7.91 0.62
CA ARG A 163 0.56 -6.60 0.45
C ARG A 163 -0.16 -5.48 1.20
N ALA A 164 -1.49 -5.51 1.25
CA ALA A 164 -2.23 -4.58 2.09
C ALA A 164 -1.88 -4.77 3.58
N VAL A 165 -1.80 -6.02 4.07
CA VAL A 165 -1.39 -6.24 5.47
C VAL A 165 0.05 -5.76 5.71
N ALA A 166 0.97 -5.98 4.77
CA ALA A 166 2.33 -5.46 4.89
C ALA A 166 2.38 -3.92 4.86
N HIS A 167 1.57 -3.29 4.02
CA HIS A 167 1.41 -1.84 4.01
C HIS A 167 1.00 -1.31 5.39
N GLU A 168 -0.01 -1.90 6.01
CA GLU A 168 -0.44 -1.51 7.35
C GLU A 168 0.62 -1.76 8.42
N ILE A 169 1.34 -2.89 8.33
CA ILE A 169 2.48 -3.14 9.24
C ILE A 169 3.55 -2.05 9.08
N ALA A 170 3.79 -1.53 7.88
CA ALA A 170 4.71 -0.42 7.68
C ALA A 170 4.27 0.85 8.44
N HIS A 171 2.97 1.18 8.44
CA HIS A 171 2.44 2.27 9.26
C HIS A 171 2.69 2.04 10.76
N ALA A 172 2.41 0.83 11.27
CA ALA A 172 2.69 0.46 12.66
C ALA A 172 4.20 0.52 13.01
N LEU A 173 5.07 0.31 12.02
CA LEU A 173 6.53 0.45 12.14
C LEU A 173 7.02 1.90 12.02
N GLY A 174 6.13 2.86 11.78
CA GLY A 174 6.44 4.29 11.78
C GLY A 174 6.33 4.98 10.43
N PHE A 175 5.85 4.32 9.38
CA PHE A 175 5.61 4.99 8.10
C PHE A 175 4.45 5.98 8.22
N HIS A 176 4.71 7.20 8.68
CA HIS A 176 3.72 8.27 8.70
C HIS A 176 4.41 9.64 8.82
N ASN A 177 3.75 10.67 8.31
CA ASN A 177 4.29 12.02 8.23
C ASN A 177 4.75 12.58 9.58
N GLU A 178 4.00 12.38 10.67
CA GLU A 178 4.32 12.98 11.97
C GLU A 178 5.66 12.50 12.53
N LEU A 179 6.00 11.22 12.33
CA LEU A 179 7.32 10.70 12.72
C LEU A 179 8.41 11.20 11.79
N MET A 180 8.19 11.16 10.48
CA MET A 180 9.15 11.68 9.50
C MET A 180 9.47 13.16 9.74
N LYS A 181 8.47 14.00 10.06
CA LYS A 181 8.63 15.42 10.40
C LYS A 181 9.48 15.57 11.67
N ARG A 182 9.16 14.81 12.72
CA ARG A 182 9.90 14.83 14.00
C ARG A 182 11.37 14.46 13.81
N LEU A 183 11.65 13.54 12.89
CA LEU A 183 13.00 13.12 12.53
C LEU A 183 13.69 14.06 11.53
N GLY A 184 13.04 15.16 11.12
CA GLY A 184 13.61 16.12 10.17
C GLY A 184 13.80 15.58 8.76
N MET A 185 13.03 14.56 8.36
CA MET A 185 13.18 13.88 7.07
C MET A 185 12.40 14.55 5.93
N ILE A 186 11.46 15.45 6.24
CA ILE A 186 10.56 16.07 5.28
C ILE A 186 10.99 17.51 4.99
N THR A 187 10.99 17.86 3.70
CA THR A 187 11.14 19.23 3.20
C THR A 187 9.87 19.65 2.47
N LEU A 188 9.46 20.91 2.64
CA LEU A 188 8.40 21.54 1.88
C LEU A 188 9.00 22.20 0.63
N LEU A 189 8.52 21.82 -0.55
CA LEU A 189 8.86 22.46 -1.83
C LEU A 189 7.66 23.23 -2.36
N LEU A 190 7.92 24.33 -3.06
CA LEU A 190 6.89 25.18 -3.67
C LEU A 190 6.95 25.07 -5.19
N GLY A 191 5.82 25.18 -5.86
CA GLY A 191 5.73 25.25 -7.33
C GLY A 191 5.99 23.94 -8.06
N VAL A 192 6.08 22.80 -7.36
CA VAL A 192 6.31 21.49 -8.00
C VAL A 192 5.15 21.20 -8.96
N ARG A 193 5.45 21.15 -10.26
CA ARG A 193 4.46 20.98 -11.35
C ARG A 193 3.29 22.00 -11.30
N GLY A 194 3.53 23.17 -10.70
CA GLY A 194 2.52 24.22 -10.51
C GLY A 194 1.69 24.13 -9.23
N LYS A 195 1.89 23.10 -8.39
CA LYS A 195 1.27 23.00 -7.06
C LYS A 195 1.83 24.06 -6.11
N ALA A 196 0.99 24.58 -5.21
CA ALA A 196 1.42 25.58 -4.22
C ALA A 196 2.47 25.02 -3.25
N SER A 197 2.29 23.79 -2.80
CA SER A 197 3.17 23.13 -1.83
C SER A 197 3.20 21.62 -2.03
N THR A 198 4.37 21.01 -1.90
CA THR A 198 4.57 19.56 -1.97
C THR A 198 5.55 19.13 -0.89
N PHE A 199 5.17 18.12 -0.10
CA PHE A 199 6.06 17.53 0.89
C PHE A 199 6.91 16.43 0.26
N VAL A 200 8.20 16.46 0.53
CA VAL A 200 9.18 15.52 0.00
C VAL A 200 9.99 14.94 1.14
N VAL A 201 10.10 13.61 1.19
CA VAL A 201 11.08 12.93 2.05
C VAL A 201 12.45 13.08 1.38
N SER A 202 13.26 14.01 1.91
CA SER A 202 14.52 14.48 1.32
C SER A 202 15.75 13.98 2.08
N SER A 203 15.54 13.06 3.03
CA SER A 203 16.59 12.36 3.77
C SER A 203 17.52 11.59 2.83
N ASN A 204 18.74 11.30 3.30
CA ASN A 204 19.87 11.01 2.43
C ASN A 204 19.66 9.74 1.59
N GLU A 205 19.26 8.63 2.22
CA GLU A 205 19.07 7.36 1.54
C GLU A 205 17.82 7.40 0.65
N THR A 206 16.71 7.98 1.12
CA THR A 206 15.47 8.12 0.31
C THR A 206 15.74 8.94 -0.94
N ARG A 207 16.48 10.04 -0.82
CA ARG A 207 16.89 10.86 -1.96
C ARG A 207 17.82 10.10 -2.90
N ALA A 208 18.78 9.33 -2.39
CA ALA A 208 19.64 8.52 -3.23
C ALA A 208 18.85 7.48 -4.04
N ARG A 209 17.91 6.76 -3.40
CA ARG A 209 17.06 5.76 -4.07
C ARG A 209 16.04 6.36 -5.02
N ALA A 210 15.50 7.54 -4.72
CA ALA A 210 14.66 8.27 -5.67
C ALA A 210 15.46 8.63 -6.94
N ARG A 211 16.67 9.18 -6.79
CA ARG A 211 17.55 9.51 -7.93
C ARG A 211 17.87 8.29 -8.79
N GLU A 212 18.20 7.17 -8.13
CA GLU A 212 18.47 5.89 -8.78
C GLU A 212 17.25 5.37 -9.54
N HIS A 213 16.09 5.28 -8.86
CA HIS A 213 14.85 4.76 -9.42
C HIS A 213 14.41 5.57 -10.63
N TYR A 214 14.31 6.90 -10.50
CA TYR A 214 13.84 7.76 -11.58
C TYR A 214 14.91 8.06 -12.65
N GLY A 215 16.19 7.74 -12.41
CA GLY A 215 17.29 8.15 -13.30
C GLY A 215 17.45 9.67 -13.35
N CYS A 216 17.19 10.37 -12.24
CA CYS A 216 17.22 11.83 -12.15
C CYS A 216 18.15 12.28 -11.02
N ASN A 217 19.38 12.69 -11.35
CA ASN A 217 20.40 13.08 -10.36
C ASN A 217 20.03 14.31 -9.51
N THR A 218 19.11 15.14 -9.98
CA THR A 218 18.62 16.33 -9.27
C THR A 218 17.34 16.08 -8.49
N ALA A 219 16.83 14.84 -8.43
CA ALA A 219 15.63 14.54 -7.65
C ALA A 219 15.85 14.95 -6.18
N PRO A 220 14.92 15.72 -5.58
CA PRO A 220 15.08 16.23 -4.22
C PRO A 220 14.83 15.16 -3.14
N GLY A 221 14.16 14.07 -3.50
CA GLY A 221 13.68 13.05 -2.58
C GLY A 221 12.50 12.31 -3.19
N MET A 222 11.69 11.70 -2.33
CA MET A 222 10.43 11.07 -2.72
C MET A 222 9.24 11.91 -2.25
N GLU A 223 8.33 12.25 -3.18
CA GLU A 223 7.13 13.02 -2.88
C GLU A 223 6.14 12.20 -2.02
N LEU A 224 5.51 12.86 -1.06
CA LEU A 224 4.42 12.31 -0.28
C LEU A 224 3.08 12.70 -0.93
N GLU A 225 2.13 11.78 -0.89
CA GLU A 225 0.77 11.95 -1.39
C GLU A 225 0.11 13.22 -0.81
N ASP A 226 -0.59 14.00 -1.63
CA ASP A 226 -1.29 15.21 -1.20
C ASP A 226 -2.80 15.22 -1.55
N GLU A 227 -3.31 14.16 -2.19
CA GLU A 227 -4.72 13.91 -2.44
C GLU A 227 -5.35 12.97 -1.37
N GLY A 228 -6.66 12.72 -1.46
CA GLY A 228 -7.36 11.69 -0.66
C GLY A 228 -7.73 12.04 0.79
N GLY A 229 -7.34 13.22 1.30
CA GLY A 229 -7.80 13.75 2.59
C GLY A 229 -7.08 13.20 3.83
N LYS A 230 -7.69 13.39 5.02
CA LYS A 230 -7.10 13.05 6.32
C LYS A 230 -7.04 11.53 6.50
N GLY A 231 -5.83 10.98 6.50
CA GLY A 231 -5.56 9.54 6.56
C GLY A 231 -4.77 9.05 5.35
N THR A 232 -4.99 9.68 4.20
CA THR A 232 -4.29 9.38 2.94
C THR A 232 -3.13 10.35 2.73
N ALA A 233 -3.43 11.65 2.75
CA ALA A 233 -2.44 12.68 2.47
C ALA A 233 -1.30 12.65 3.49
N HIS A 234 -0.08 12.69 2.96
CA HIS A 234 1.22 12.74 3.61
C HIS A 234 1.67 11.44 4.31
N SER A 235 0.82 10.43 4.42
CA SER A 235 1.18 9.14 5.00
C SER A 235 1.59 8.08 3.97
N HIS A 236 1.56 8.43 2.69
CA HIS A 236 1.85 7.54 1.56
C HIS A 236 2.83 8.19 0.60
N TRP A 237 3.44 7.39 -0.26
CA TRP A 237 4.14 7.90 -1.43
C TRP A 237 3.15 8.49 -2.43
N GLU A 238 3.54 9.60 -3.05
CA GLU A 238 2.82 10.22 -4.16
C GLU A 238 2.56 9.18 -5.25
N ARG A 239 1.29 8.80 -5.39
CA ARG A 239 0.94 7.65 -6.21
C ARG A 239 1.18 7.92 -7.69
N ARG A 240 1.10 9.17 -8.15
CA ARG A 240 1.53 9.56 -9.50
C ARG A 240 2.95 9.06 -9.80
N ASN A 241 3.85 9.13 -8.81
CA ASN A 241 5.27 8.81 -8.97
C ASN A 241 5.60 7.36 -8.60
N ALA A 242 4.76 6.70 -7.81
CA ALA A 242 5.01 5.38 -7.22
C ALA A 242 3.76 4.47 -7.17
N LYS A 243 2.97 4.47 -8.23
CA LYS A 243 1.66 3.79 -8.34
C LYS A 243 1.66 2.32 -7.88
N ASP A 244 2.75 1.61 -8.12
CA ASP A 244 2.88 0.17 -7.87
C ASP A 244 3.66 -0.16 -6.58
N GLU A 245 4.04 0.85 -5.79
CA GLU A 245 4.84 0.72 -4.56
C GLU A 245 3.98 0.24 -3.38
N LEU A 246 4.59 -0.43 -2.41
CA LEU A 246 3.95 -0.93 -1.19
C LEU A 246 3.16 0.16 -0.47
N MET A 247 3.74 1.34 -0.30
CA MET A 247 3.21 2.48 0.46
C MET A 247 2.52 3.52 -0.43
N ASN A 248 2.04 3.12 -1.61
CA ASN A 248 1.06 3.91 -2.36
C ASN A 248 -0.31 3.84 -1.62
N PRO A 249 -1.17 4.87 -1.74
CA PRO A 249 -2.40 4.99 -0.96
C PRO A 249 -3.54 4.05 -1.36
N LEU A 250 -3.41 3.32 -2.49
CA LEU A 250 -4.46 2.41 -2.97
C LEU A 250 -3.92 0.98 -3.09
N VAL A 251 -4.80 0.00 -2.86
CA VAL A 251 -4.46 -1.40 -3.09
C VAL A 251 -4.12 -1.62 -4.56
N GLY A 252 -2.95 -2.21 -4.81
CA GLY A 252 -2.42 -2.45 -6.14
C GLY A 252 -1.30 -3.48 -6.12
N ALA A 253 -0.27 -3.27 -6.94
CA ALA A 253 0.86 -4.18 -7.03
C ALA A 253 1.65 -4.30 -5.71
N GLY A 254 1.79 -3.21 -4.94
CA GLY A 254 2.37 -3.24 -3.60
C GLY A 254 3.81 -3.78 -3.54
N TYR A 255 4.67 -3.37 -4.48
CA TYR A 255 6.07 -3.76 -4.49
C TYR A 255 6.83 -3.10 -3.33
N TYR A 256 7.53 -3.90 -2.53
CA TYR A 256 8.35 -3.38 -1.42
C TYR A 256 9.70 -2.92 -1.97
N THR A 257 9.73 -1.69 -2.50
CA THR A 257 10.86 -1.18 -3.26
C THR A 257 11.96 -0.60 -2.37
N ALA A 258 13.07 -0.24 -3.00
CA ALA A 258 14.15 0.50 -2.35
C ALA A 258 13.69 1.86 -1.79
N LEU A 259 12.59 2.45 -2.28
CA LEU A 259 12.08 3.75 -1.79
C LEU A 259 11.58 3.63 -0.34
N THR A 260 10.68 2.69 -0.06
CA THR A 260 10.18 2.44 1.30
C THR A 260 11.28 1.94 2.23
N LEU A 261 12.19 1.10 1.73
CA LEU A 261 13.33 0.63 2.52
C LEU A 261 14.28 1.76 2.91
N ALA A 262 14.57 2.67 1.99
CA ALA A 262 15.42 3.82 2.24
C ALA A 262 14.83 4.76 3.29
N MET A 263 13.52 4.98 3.24
CA MET A 263 12.83 5.74 4.25
C MET A 263 13.01 5.09 5.64
N PHE A 264 12.80 3.77 5.77
CA PHE A 264 13.00 3.08 7.05
C PHE A 264 14.47 3.12 7.52
N GLU A 265 15.43 3.10 6.60
CA GLU A 265 16.85 3.28 6.92
C GLU A 265 17.14 4.69 7.45
N ASP A 266 16.61 5.72 6.81
CA ASP A 266 16.79 7.13 7.20
C ASP A 266 16.15 7.47 8.56
N MET A 267 15.16 6.69 9.03
CA MET A 267 14.66 6.82 10.41
C MET A 267 15.72 6.52 11.47
N GLY A 268 16.81 5.83 11.11
CA GLY A 268 17.88 5.40 12.02
C GLY A 268 17.55 4.19 12.88
N TYR A 269 16.26 3.89 13.06
CA TYR A 269 15.75 2.73 13.82
C TYR A 269 16.04 1.39 13.15
N TYR A 270 16.00 1.36 11.82
CA TYR A 270 16.15 0.17 11.00
C TYR A 270 17.42 0.29 10.15
N LYS A 271 17.95 -0.86 9.74
CA LYS A 271 18.95 -0.97 8.67
C LYS A 271 18.31 -1.80 7.58
N ALA A 272 18.15 -1.24 6.40
CA ALA A 272 17.50 -1.90 5.30
C ALA A 272 18.45 -2.91 4.64
N ASN A 273 17.87 -4.04 4.23
CA ASN A 273 18.50 -4.99 3.35
C ASN A 273 18.03 -4.73 1.90
N PHE A 274 18.74 -3.84 1.21
CA PHE A 274 18.40 -3.45 -0.16
C PHE A 274 18.50 -4.59 -1.19
N SER A 275 19.20 -5.69 -0.90
CA SER A 275 19.22 -6.85 -1.81
C SER A 275 17.86 -7.54 -1.94
N MET A 276 16.95 -7.28 -1.00
CA MET A 276 15.57 -7.80 -0.98
C MET A 276 14.56 -6.79 -1.55
N ALA A 277 15.03 -5.63 -2.03
CA ALA A 277 14.18 -4.63 -2.67
C ALA A 277 13.55 -5.20 -3.93
N GLU A 278 12.24 -5.03 -4.06
CA GLU A 278 11.53 -5.45 -5.27
C GLU A 278 11.63 -4.37 -6.35
N PRO A 279 11.83 -4.75 -7.61
CA PRO A 279 11.81 -3.79 -8.71
C PRO A 279 10.39 -3.31 -8.97
N MET A 280 10.25 -2.03 -9.31
CA MET A 280 9.00 -1.43 -9.77
C MET A 280 9.23 -0.80 -11.14
N GLY A 281 8.47 -1.23 -12.15
CA GLY A 281 8.59 -0.65 -13.50
C GLY A 281 8.09 0.79 -13.59
N TRP A 282 7.06 1.13 -12.80
CA TRP A 282 6.49 2.48 -12.77
C TRP A 282 7.53 3.54 -12.38
N GLY A 283 7.78 4.50 -13.27
CA GLY A 283 8.74 5.59 -13.05
C GLY A 283 10.22 5.19 -13.19
N TYR A 284 10.55 3.91 -13.39
CA TYR A 284 11.93 3.46 -13.49
C TYR A 284 12.63 4.11 -14.69
N LYS A 285 13.71 4.85 -14.44
CA LYS A 285 14.48 5.63 -15.42
C LYS A 285 13.62 6.57 -16.28
N ALA A 286 12.48 7.03 -15.76
CA ALA A 286 11.62 7.97 -16.47
C ALA A 286 12.28 9.36 -16.68
N GLY A 287 13.35 9.67 -15.96
CA GLY A 287 14.06 10.95 -16.05
C GLY A 287 13.42 12.04 -15.20
N CYS A 288 14.09 13.20 -15.16
CA CYS A 288 13.66 14.32 -14.32
C CYS A 288 12.33 14.94 -14.74
N SER A 289 11.94 14.81 -16.02
CA SER A 289 10.68 15.35 -16.54
C SER A 289 9.46 14.74 -15.83
N LEU A 290 9.53 13.48 -15.39
CA LEU A 290 8.46 12.87 -14.61
C LEU A 290 8.19 13.68 -13.33
N LEU A 291 9.25 14.08 -12.61
CA LEU A 291 9.13 14.77 -11.33
C LEU A 291 8.86 16.27 -11.49
N GLN A 292 9.45 16.89 -12.52
CA GLN A 292 9.44 18.34 -12.69
C GLN A 292 8.31 18.86 -13.57
N GLU A 293 7.80 18.05 -14.50
CA GLU A 293 6.81 18.46 -15.48
C GLU A 293 5.46 17.77 -15.26
N LYS A 294 4.40 18.36 -15.82
CA LYS A 294 3.09 17.71 -15.91
C LYS A 294 3.19 16.39 -16.67
N CYS A 295 2.37 15.41 -16.29
CA CYS A 295 2.35 14.10 -16.97
C CYS A 295 1.95 14.18 -18.45
N LEU A 296 1.15 15.19 -18.81
CA LEU A 296 0.79 15.53 -20.18
C LEU A 296 0.81 17.03 -20.41
N LYS A 297 1.09 17.42 -21.66
CA LYS A 297 0.95 18.80 -22.17
C LYS A 297 0.15 18.75 -23.46
N ASN A 298 -0.97 19.46 -23.51
CA ASN A 298 -1.89 19.48 -24.66
C ASN A 298 -2.30 18.07 -25.14
N GLY A 299 -2.56 17.17 -24.20
CA GLY A 299 -2.95 15.79 -24.48
C GLY A 299 -1.79 14.85 -24.86
N ILE A 300 -0.54 15.31 -24.85
CA ILE A 300 0.63 14.51 -25.22
C ILE A 300 1.46 14.22 -23.97
N THR A 301 1.77 12.93 -23.72
CA THR A 301 2.67 12.52 -22.63
C THR A 301 4.10 12.31 -23.12
N ALA A 302 5.07 12.64 -22.26
CA ALA A 302 6.48 12.24 -22.44
C ALA A 302 6.77 10.83 -21.88
N HIS A 303 5.80 10.21 -21.18
CA HIS A 303 5.97 8.92 -20.50
C HIS A 303 4.85 7.94 -20.91
N PRO A 304 4.84 7.46 -22.17
CA PRO A 304 3.76 6.62 -22.72
C PRO A 304 3.60 5.25 -22.05
N GLU A 305 4.65 4.76 -21.37
CA GLU A 305 4.58 3.53 -20.56
C GLU A 305 3.87 3.73 -19.21
N MET A 306 3.65 4.99 -18.80
CA MET A 306 3.02 5.34 -17.53
C MET A 306 1.63 5.95 -17.75
N PHE A 307 1.57 6.97 -18.62
CA PHE A 307 0.36 7.75 -18.84
C PHE A 307 -0.17 7.52 -20.25
N CYS A 308 -1.47 7.73 -20.43
CA CYS A 308 -2.14 7.54 -21.71
C CYS A 308 -2.76 8.84 -22.22
N SER A 309 -2.62 9.10 -23.51
CA SER A 309 -3.07 10.35 -24.16
C SER A 309 -4.51 10.30 -24.69
N GLY A 310 -5.14 9.13 -24.71
CA GLY A 310 -6.48 8.95 -25.27
C GLY A 310 -7.20 7.76 -24.67
N SER A 311 -8.52 7.87 -24.53
CA SER A 311 -9.35 6.80 -23.99
C SER A 311 -9.26 5.58 -24.89
N SER A 312 -9.07 4.41 -24.29
CA SER A 312 -9.06 3.13 -25.01
C SER A 312 -10.21 2.27 -24.52
N ARG A 313 -10.98 1.69 -25.45
CA ARG A 313 -11.94 0.62 -25.14
C ARG A 313 -11.32 -0.76 -25.25
N THR A 314 -10.23 -0.89 -25.99
CA THR A 314 -9.51 -2.14 -26.14
C THR A 314 -8.65 -2.37 -24.90
N PRO A 315 -8.80 -3.53 -24.22
CA PRO A 315 -7.99 -3.88 -23.07
C PRO A 315 -6.49 -3.80 -23.35
N THR A 316 -5.75 -3.21 -22.43
CA THR A 316 -4.29 -3.16 -22.41
C THR A 316 -3.78 -3.52 -21.03
N CYS A 317 -2.58 -4.07 -20.94
CA CYS A 317 -1.97 -4.42 -19.66
C CYS A 317 -1.81 -3.21 -18.76
N THR A 318 -2.11 -3.41 -17.48
CA THR A 318 -1.65 -2.54 -16.40
C THR A 318 -0.12 -2.55 -16.33
N SER A 319 0.47 -1.52 -15.72
CA SER A 319 1.92 -1.33 -15.59
C SER A 319 2.63 -2.51 -14.91
N ASP A 320 1.97 -3.15 -13.96
CA ASP A 320 2.44 -4.32 -13.23
C ASP A 320 2.19 -5.65 -13.97
N ARG A 321 1.52 -5.60 -15.14
CA ARG A 321 1.11 -6.74 -15.96
C ARG A 321 0.24 -7.76 -15.22
N ARG A 322 -0.48 -7.36 -14.18
CA ARG A 322 -1.31 -8.26 -13.36
C ARG A 322 -2.78 -8.27 -13.75
N ALA A 323 -3.21 -7.30 -14.55
CA ALA A 323 -4.60 -7.18 -14.97
C ALA A 323 -4.69 -6.60 -16.38
N LEU A 324 -5.86 -6.82 -16.99
CA LEU A 324 -6.31 -6.04 -18.12
C LEU A 324 -6.92 -4.73 -17.63
N GLY A 325 -6.64 -3.66 -18.35
CA GLY A 325 -7.06 -2.31 -18.02
C GLY A 325 -7.40 -1.48 -19.24
N THR A 326 -7.90 -0.27 -19.00
CA THR A 326 -8.23 0.71 -20.04
C THR A 326 -7.78 2.10 -19.63
N CYS A 327 -7.50 2.94 -20.63
CA CYS A 327 -7.28 4.36 -20.39
C CYS A 327 -8.64 5.04 -20.22
N VAL A 328 -8.86 5.65 -19.05
CA VAL A 328 -10.08 6.40 -18.75
C VAL A 328 -9.74 7.88 -18.62
N ILE A 329 -10.26 8.68 -19.55
CA ILE A 329 -10.23 10.15 -19.51
C ILE A 329 -11.67 10.65 -19.39
N MET A 330 -11.89 11.58 -18.49
CA MET A 330 -13.21 12.07 -18.08
C MET A 330 -13.37 13.55 -18.42
N VAL A 331 -14.62 13.95 -18.65
CA VAL A 331 -15.04 15.36 -18.72
C VAL A 331 -15.64 15.73 -17.37
N HIS A 332 -15.00 16.64 -16.65
CA HIS A 332 -15.42 17.12 -15.35
C HIS A 332 -16.46 18.24 -15.49
N LYS A 333 -17.31 18.41 -14.48
CA LYS A 333 -18.36 19.44 -14.47
C LYS A 333 -17.79 20.86 -14.52
N ASN A 334 -16.68 21.09 -13.83
CA ASN A 334 -16.01 22.38 -13.72
C ASN A 334 -14.62 22.32 -14.36
N ALA A 335 -14.07 23.49 -14.71
CA ALA A 335 -12.67 23.58 -15.10
C ALA A 335 -11.76 23.07 -13.97
N LEU A 336 -10.76 22.27 -14.34
CA LEU A 336 -9.76 21.75 -13.41
C LEU A 336 -8.83 22.89 -12.95
N PRO A 337 -8.21 22.77 -11.76
CA PRO A 337 -7.10 23.62 -11.33
C PRO A 337 -5.98 23.65 -12.37
N HIS A 338 -5.24 24.77 -12.45
CA HIS A 338 -4.29 25.01 -13.54
C HIS A 338 -3.19 23.94 -13.60
N GLU A 339 -2.69 23.51 -12.45
CA GLU A 339 -1.73 22.43 -12.24
C GLU A 339 -2.19 21.08 -12.83
N TYR A 340 -3.49 20.81 -12.86
CA TYR A 340 -4.07 19.56 -13.37
C TYR A 340 -4.67 19.68 -14.78
N ARG A 341 -4.49 20.81 -15.47
CA ARG A 341 -4.88 20.96 -16.87
C ARG A 341 -3.84 20.33 -17.78
N TYR A 342 -4.22 19.20 -18.39
CA TYR A 342 -3.38 18.36 -19.23
C TYR A 342 -3.77 18.38 -20.71
N PHE A 343 -5.03 18.66 -20.99
CA PHE A 343 -5.64 18.69 -22.32
C PHE A 343 -5.96 20.12 -22.74
N SER A 344 -6.30 20.33 -24.01
CA SER A 344 -6.71 21.64 -24.51
C SER A 344 -8.02 22.11 -23.85
N GLN A 345 -8.93 21.18 -23.56
CA GLN A 345 -10.12 21.45 -22.76
C GLN A 345 -9.76 21.53 -21.27
N SER A 346 -10.12 22.63 -20.62
CA SER A 346 -9.76 22.91 -19.22
C SER A 346 -10.45 22.01 -18.19
N ASN A 347 -11.49 21.26 -18.58
CA ASN A 347 -12.26 20.37 -17.71
C ASN A 347 -12.06 18.89 -18.08
N VAL A 348 -10.96 18.53 -18.75
CA VAL A 348 -10.68 17.14 -19.13
C VAL A 348 -9.44 16.63 -18.39
N GLY A 349 -9.54 15.44 -17.81
CA GLY A 349 -8.49 14.83 -16.98
C GLY A 349 -8.78 13.37 -16.64
N GLY A 350 -7.95 12.78 -15.77
CA GLY A 350 -8.15 11.45 -15.21
C GLY A 350 -9.21 11.41 -14.10
N ASN A 351 -9.41 10.23 -13.50
CA ASN A 351 -10.34 10.08 -12.37
C ASN A 351 -9.69 10.57 -11.06
N PRO A 352 -10.29 11.54 -10.33
CA PRO A 352 -9.77 12.05 -9.05
C PRO A 352 -9.66 10.97 -7.96
N GLU A 353 -10.52 9.95 -7.99
CA GLU A 353 -10.50 8.87 -6.99
C GLU A 353 -9.24 7.97 -7.10
N MET A 354 -8.50 8.10 -8.21
CA MET A 354 -7.31 7.28 -8.43
C MET A 354 -6.04 7.87 -7.83
N LEU A 355 -6.07 9.10 -7.29
CA LEU A 355 -4.93 9.77 -6.65
C LEU A 355 -3.71 9.77 -7.59
N MET A 356 -3.77 10.53 -8.68
CA MET A 356 -2.73 10.50 -9.71
C MET A 356 -2.42 11.91 -10.21
N ASP A 357 -2.72 12.95 -9.42
CA ASP A 357 -2.79 14.33 -9.89
C ASP A 357 -3.71 14.47 -11.10
N LEU A 358 -4.79 13.69 -11.20
CA LEU A 358 -5.64 13.59 -12.40
C LEU A 358 -4.91 13.17 -13.69
N CYS A 359 -3.72 12.57 -13.60
CA CYS A 359 -3.01 12.03 -14.76
C CYS A 359 -3.74 10.77 -15.28
N PRO A 360 -4.12 10.72 -16.57
CA PRO A 360 -4.69 9.52 -17.16
C PRO A 360 -3.63 8.42 -17.29
N PHE A 361 -4.01 7.21 -16.88
CA PHE A 361 -3.19 6.00 -16.94
C PHE A 361 -4.09 4.80 -17.26
N ILE A 362 -3.48 3.63 -17.47
CA ILE A 362 -4.24 2.39 -17.64
C ILE A 362 -4.79 1.93 -16.30
N ASN A 363 -6.08 2.15 -16.08
CA ASN A 363 -6.80 1.70 -14.90
C ASN A 363 -7.18 0.22 -15.06
N PRO A 364 -6.91 -0.67 -14.10
CA PRO A 364 -7.44 -2.03 -14.13
C PRO A 364 -8.96 -2.04 -14.32
N ILE A 365 -9.43 -2.91 -15.23
CA ILE A 365 -10.85 -3.20 -15.36
C ILE A 365 -11.27 -4.03 -14.14
N LYS A 366 -12.43 -3.70 -13.57
CA LYS A 366 -13.01 -4.47 -12.47
C LYS A 366 -13.15 -5.94 -12.86
N ASP A 367 -12.71 -6.83 -11.96
CA ASP A 367 -12.74 -8.29 -12.14
C ASP A 367 -11.89 -8.82 -13.31
N ALA A 368 -10.97 -8.02 -13.88
CA ALA A 368 -10.10 -8.42 -14.99
C ALA A 368 -8.64 -8.71 -14.57
N ARG A 369 -8.44 -9.22 -13.35
CA ARG A 369 -7.14 -9.68 -12.87
C ARG A 369 -6.77 -11.01 -13.52
N CYS A 370 -5.51 -11.14 -13.94
CA CYS A 370 -5.05 -12.37 -14.59
C CYS A 370 -5.00 -13.56 -13.65
N ALA A 371 -4.80 -13.32 -12.35
CA ALA A 371 -4.68 -14.37 -11.34
C ALA A 371 -5.98 -15.14 -11.07
N ASP A 372 -7.10 -14.42 -11.02
CA ASP A 372 -8.36 -14.87 -10.41
C ASP A 372 -9.58 -14.01 -10.85
N GLY A 373 -9.45 -13.22 -11.91
CA GLY A 373 -10.55 -12.42 -12.45
C GLY A 373 -11.64 -13.27 -13.10
N ALA A 374 -12.76 -12.66 -13.45
CA ALA A 374 -13.87 -13.31 -14.11
C ALA A 374 -13.57 -13.54 -15.61
N PRO A 375 -13.51 -14.80 -16.10
CA PRO A 375 -13.22 -15.07 -17.51
C PRO A 375 -14.21 -14.40 -18.48
N ALA A 376 -15.44 -14.15 -18.04
CA ALA A 376 -16.49 -13.50 -18.82
C ALA A 376 -16.14 -12.06 -19.25
N VAL A 377 -15.27 -11.36 -18.53
CA VAL A 377 -14.84 -9.98 -18.87
C VAL A 377 -13.45 -9.93 -19.53
N MET A 378 -12.84 -11.10 -19.77
CA MET A 378 -11.49 -11.23 -20.32
C MET A 378 -11.47 -12.21 -21.53
N PRO A 379 -12.20 -11.90 -22.62
CA PRO A 379 -12.26 -12.79 -23.79
C PRO A 379 -10.85 -13.09 -24.33
N GLY A 380 -10.59 -14.36 -24.62
CA GLY A 380 -9.29 -14.83 -25.11
C GLY A 380 -8.21 -14.99 -24.04
N SER A 381 -8.49 -14.66 -22.79
CA SER A 381 -7.52 -14.77 -21.69
C SER A 381 -7.61 -16.12 -20.96
N ARG A 382 -6.47 -16.60 -20.48
CA ARG A 382 -6.35 -17.69 -19.50
C ARG A 382 -6.12 -17.11 -18.11
N VAL A 383 -7.07 -17.36 -17.20
CA VAL A 383 -7.00 -16.90 -15.81
C VAL A 383 -6.39 -18.00 -14.95
N GLY A 384 -5.46 -17.64 -14.09
CA GLY A 384 -4.88 -18.55 -13.11
C GLY A 384 -3.76 -17.90 -12.32
N PRO A 385 -3.34 -18.47 -11.16
CA PRO A 385 -2.40 -17.84 -10.25
C PRO A 385 -1.03 -17.46 -10.84
N GLN A 386 -0.67 -18.06 -11.98
CA GLN A 386 0.58 -17.82 -12.72
C GLN A 386 0.37 -17.00 -14.01
N SER A 387 -0.85 -16.56 -14.29
CA SER A 387 -1.15 -15.77 -15.48
C SER A 387 -0.75 -14.31 -15.29
N PHE A 388 -0.15 -13.75 -16.34
CA PHE A 388 0.18 -12.34 -16.46
C PHE A 388 -0.43 -11.77 -17.72
N CYS A 389 -0.61 -10.46 -17.74
CA CYS A 389 -1.04 -9.75 -18.93
C CYS A 389 0.12 -9.64 -19.93
N LEU A 390 -0.13 -10.13 -21.13
CA LEU A 390 0.79 -10.12 -22.26
C LEU A 390 0.28 -9.17 -23.35
N LYS A 391 1.22 -8.54 -24.04
CA LYS A 391 0.91 -7.67 -25.17
C LYS A 391 0.34 -8.51 -26.31
N GLY A 392 -0.86 -8.17 -26.77
CA GLY A 392 -1.49 -8.81 -27.92
C GLY A 392 -1.05 -8.15 -29.21
N ASP A 393 -0.58 -8.93 -30.18
CA ASP A 393 -0.38 -8.45 -31.55
C ASP A 393 -1.62 -8.73 -32.38
N SER A 394 -2.40 -7.67 -32.60
CA SER A 394 -3.55 -7.69 -33.52
C SER A 394 -4.55 -8.81 -33.26
N LEU A 395 -4.67 -9.25 -32.00
CA LEU A 395 -5.53 -10.36 -31.58
C LEU A 395 -7.00 -10.03 -31.84
N GLN A 396 -7.68 -10.96 -32.50
CA GLN A 396 -9.10 -10.87 -32.84
C GLN A 396 -9.83 -12.18 -32.54
N MET A 397 -11.09 -12.07 -32.14
CA MET A 397 -12.00 -13.20 -31.98
C MET A 397 -13.26 -12.98 -32.82
N ILE A 398 -13.77 -14.05 -33.41
CA ILE A 398 -14.93 -14.04 -34.32
C ILE A 398 -16.13 -13.31 -33.71
N LEU A 399 -16.41 -13.51 -32.42
CA LEU A 399 -17.56 -12.92 -31.73
C LEU A 399 -17.27 -11.58 -31.02
N HIS A 400 -16.00 -11.18 -30.86
CA HIS A 400 -15.61 -10.03 -30.04
C HIS A 400 -14.79 -8.97 -30.80
N GLY A 401 -14.46 -9.21 -32.07
CA GLY A 401 -13.56 -8.34 -32.83
C GLY A 401 -12.18 -8.28 -32.20
N ARG A 402 -11.57 -7.08 -32.17
CA ARG A 402 -10.24 -6.84 -31.60
C ARG A 402 -10.29 -6.89 -30.07
N ILE A 403 -9.57 -7.84 -29.47
CA ILE A 403 -9.61 -8.10 -28.02
C ILE A 403 -8.46 -7.44 -27.23
N GLY A 404 -7.41 -6.96 -27.91
CA GLY A 404 -6.31 -6.25 -27.27
C GLY A 404 -5.30 -7.17 -26.60
N ASP A 405 -4.78 -6.73 -25.46
CA ASP A 405 -3.92 -7.53 -24.60
C ASP A 405 -4.73 -8.65 -23.91
N VAL A 406 -4.06 -9.72 -23.48
CA VAL A 406 -4.72 -10.89 -22.86
C VAL A 406 -3.91 -11.41 -21.68
N CYS A 407 -4.57 -12.11 -20.75
CA CYS A 407 -3.86 -12.86 -19.72
C CYS A 407 -3.45 -14.24 -20.21
N ALA A 408 -2.22 -14.69 -19.92
CA ALA A 408 -1.77 -16.05 -20.17
C ALA A 408 -0.67 -16.49 -19.19
N CYS A 409 -0.49 -17.79 -19.01
CA CYS A 409 0.57 -18.38 -18.20
C CYS A 409 1.92 -18.27 -18.92
N THR A 410 2.98 -17.88 -18.21
CA THR A 410 4.34 -17.75 -18.77
C THR A 410 5.03 -19.08 -19.09
N GLY A 411 4.38 -20.22 -18.81
CA GLY A 411 4.82 -21.56 -19.22
C GLY A 411 4.26 -22.05 -20.57
N ASP A 412 3.38 -21.26 -21.22
CA ASP A 412 2.72 -21.61 -22.48
C ASP A 412 3.29 -20.84 -23.70
N VAL A 413 4.50 -20.28 -23.61
CA VAL A 413 5.19 -19.73 -24.79
C VAL A 413 5.97 -20.90 -25.43
N PRO A 414 5.61 -21.36 -26.65
CA PRO A 414 6.39 -22.36 -27.36
C PRO A 414 7.80 -21.87 -27.72
#